data_AF-A0A7W2G3T1-F1
#
_entry.id   AF-A0A7W2G3T1-F1
#
_cell.length_a   1.000
_cell.length_b   1.000
_cell.length_c   1.000
_cell.angle_alpha   90.00
_cell.angle_beta   90.00
_cell.angle_gamma   90.00
#
_symmetry.space_group_name_H-M   'P 1'
#
loop_
_entity.id
_entity.type
_entity.pdbx_description
1 polymer ?
#
loop_
_entity_poly.entity_id
_entity_poly.type
_entity_poly.pdbx_seq_one_letter_code
_entity_poly.pdbx_strand_id
1 'polypeptide(L)' 'MLVISRKKGESLLIGDDIEITVSKIEDGSVKLSISAPKSVTILRKELYKEVEKENRSAAASDMSLLKKFKK' A
#
# COMPACT_ATOMS: atom_id res chain seq x y z
N MET A 1 -14.97 -0.30 -9.92
CA MET A 1 -14.94 -0.57 -8.47
C MET A 1 -15.86 -1.74 -8.20
N LEU A 2 -15.37 -2.81 -7.57
CA LEU A 2 -16.16 -3.99 -7.22
C LEU A 2 -16.48 -3.93 -5.72
N VAL A 3 -17.75 -4.11 -5.35
CA VAL A 3 -18.20 -4.02 -3.95
C VAL A 3 -18.68 -5.39 -3.52
N ILE A 4 -18.03 -5.97 -2.50
CA ILE A 4 -18.35 -7.28 -1.97
C ILE A 4 -18.38 -7.18 -0.45
N SER A 5 -19.44 -7.70 0.17
CA SER A 5 -19.53 -7.82 1.62
C SER A 5 -19.07 -9.21 2.04
N ARG A 6 -18.19 -9.28 3.04
CA ARG A 6 -17.68 -10.50 3.67
C ARG A 6 -17.96 -10.45 5.17
N LYS A 7 -18.35 -11.58 5.76
CA LYS A 7 -18.49 -11.78 7.21
C LYS A 7 -17.14 -12.17 7.81
N LYS A 8 -17.05 -12.12 9.15
CA LYS A 8 -15.89 -12.61 9.90
C LYS A 8 -15.60 -14.07 9.51
N GLY A 9 -14.35 -14.35 9.16
CA GLY A 9 -13.89 -15.68 8.74
C GLY A 9 -14.02 -15.95 7.24
N GLU A 10 -14.70 -15.09 6.48
CA GLU A 10 -14.69 -15.22 5.02
C GLU A 10 -13.44 -14.56 4.43
N SER A 11 -12.95 -15.15 3.34
CA SER A 11 -11.85 -14.62 2.54
C SER A 11 -12.29 -14.26 1.13
N LEU A 12 -11.46 -13.49 0.45
CA LEU A 12 -11.56 -13.18 -0.96
C LEU A 12 -10.19 -13.36 -1.60
N LEU A 13 -10.17 -13.89 -2.81
CA LEU A 13 -8.95 -14.11 -3.59
C LEU A 13 -8.85 -13.05 -4.70
N ILE A 14 -7.65 -12.53 -4.91
CA ILE A 14 -7.33 -11.60 -6.02
C ILE A 14 -6.24 -12.26 -6.88
N GLY A 15 -6.60 -12.63 -8.11
CA GLY A 15 -5.75 -13.49 -8.93
C GLY A 15 -5.63 -14.87 -8.29
N ASP A 16 -4.43 -15.46 -8.33
CA ASP A 16 -4.14 -16.77 -7.76
C ASP A 16 -3.26 -16.71 -6.49
N ASP A 17 -2.68 -15.54 -6.20
CA ASP A 17 -1.60 -15.41 -5.21
C ASP A 17 -1.95 -14.54 -4.00
N ILE A 18 -3.04 -13.76 -4.06
CA ILE A 18 -3.40 -12.81 -2.99
C ILE A 18 -4.72 -13.25 -2.35
N GLU A 19 -4.68 -13.55 -1.06
CA GLU A 19 -5.85 -13.85 -0.23
C GLU A 19 -6.04 -12.76 0.82
N ILE A 20 -7.25 -12.23 0.93
CA ILE A 20 -7.64 -11.26 1.97
C ILE A 20 -8.74 -11.88 2.82
N THR A 21 -8.48 -12.02 4.11
CA THR A 21 -9.38 -12.67 5.08
C THR A 21 -9.84 -11.70 6.14
N VAL A 22 -11.13 -11.69 6.44
CA VAL A 22 -11.70 -10.88 7.52
C VAL A 22 -11.46 -11.59 8.86
N SER A 23 -10.40 -11.21 9.56
CA SER A 23 -9.98 -11.85 10.82
C SER A 23 -10.92 -11.49 11.98
N LYS A 24 -11.23 -10.20 12.15
CA LYS A 24 -12.10 -9.73 13.22
C LYS A 24 -12.86 -8.49 12.80
N ILE A 25 -14.06 -8.35 13.31
CA ILE A 25 -14.88 -7.15 13.21
C ILE A 25 -15.08 -6.69 14.67
N GLU A 26 -14.64 -5.48 14.97
CA GLU A 26 -14.90 -4.77 16.23
C GLU A 26 -15.68 -3.50 15.86
N ASP A 27 -16.50 -2.96 16.75
CA ASP A 27 -17.40 -1.84 16.44
C ASP A 27 -16.66 -0.67 15.77
N GLY A 28 -16.82 -0.54 14.45
CA GLY A 28 -16.18 0.47 13.61
C GLY A 28 -14.81 0.12 13.04
N SER A 29 -14.20 -1.01 13.41
CA SER A 29 -12.89 -1.43 12.87
C SER A 29 -12.87 -2.89 12.40
N VAL A 30 -12.21 -3.13 11.27
CA VAL A 30 -12.07 -4.47 10.69
C VAL A 30 -10.60 -4.84 10.64
N LYS A 31 -10.26 -6.00 11.20
CA LYS A 31 -8.94 -6.61 11.04
C LYS A 31 -8.94 -7.46 9.78
N LEU A 32 -8.11 -7.07 8.84
CA LEU A 32 -7.87 -7.79 7.59
C LEU A 32 -6.53 -8.50 7.68
N SER A 33 -6.52 -9.79 7.38
CA SER A 33 -5.33 -10.58 7.15
C SER A 33 -5.09 -10.65 5.64
N ILE A 34 -3.90 -10.29 5.19
CA ILE A 34 -3.54 -10.32 3.77
C ILE A 34 -2.39 -11.31 3.61
N SER A 35 -2.63 -12.36 2.85
CA SER A 35 -1.62 -13.32 2.40
C SER A 35 -1.28 -12.99 0.95
N ALA A 36 -0.01 -12.71 0.67
CA ALA A 36 0.47 -12.44 -0.68
C ALA A 36 1.95 -12.89 -0.79
N PRO A 37 2.43 -13.21 -2.00
CA PRO A 37 3.84 -13.51 -2.23
C PRO A 37 4.71 -12.28 -1.98
N LYS A 38 5.98 -12.51 -1.64
CA LYS A 38 6.97 -11.45 -1.35
C LYS A 38 7.24 -10.49 -2.51
N SER A 39 6.87 -10.87 -3.73
CA SER A 39 6.96 -10.02 -4.92
C SER A 39 5.96 -8.87 -4.88
N VAL A 40 4.88 -8.99 -4.09
CA VAL A 40 3.82 -8.00 -3.99
C VAL A 40 4.00 -7.17 -2.72
N THR A 41 4.25 -5.87 -2.90
CA THR A 41 4.39 -4.94 -1.78
C THR A 41 3.01 -4.56 -1.24
N ILE A 42 2.76 -4.85 0.04
CA ILE A 42 1.55 -4.45 0.75
C ILE A 42 1.86 -3.23 1.62
N LEU A 43 1.22 -2.10 1.33
CA LEU A 43 1.36 -0.87 2.11
C LEU A 43 -0.01 -0.35 2.51
N ARG A 44 -0.04 0.34 3.65
CA ARG A 44 -1.23 1.12 4.02
C ARG A 44 -1.29 2.38 3.14
N LYS A 45 -2.50 2.74 2.70
CA LYS A 45 -2.69 3.79 1.69
C LYS A 45 -2.21 5.16 2.18
N GLU A 46 -2.32 5.42 3.47
CA GLU A 46 -1.82 6.62 4.13
C GLU A 46 -0.29 6.74 3.98
N LEU A 47 0.44 5.64 4.21
CA LEU A 47 1.90 5.61 4.08
C LEU A 47 2.34 5.75 2.62
N TYR A 48 1.60 5.15 1.68
CA TYR A 48 1.90 5.29 0.26
C TYR A 48 1.87 6.75 -0.20
N LYS A 49 0.90 7.54 0.27
CA LYS A 49 0.79 8.97 -0.07
C LYS A 49 1.96 9.80 0.48
N GLU A 50 2.44 9.47 1.67
CA GLU A 50 3.59 10.14 2.27
C GLU A 50 4.86 9.83 1.47
N VAL A 51 5.10 8.57 1.14
CA VAL A 51 6.26 8.14 0.33
C VAL A 51 6.23 8.72 -1.09
N GLU A 52 5.07 8.78 -1.74
CA GLU A 52 4.95 9.38 -3.08
C GLU A 52 5.22 10.90 -3.04
N LYS A 53 4.76 11.57 -1.99
CA LYS A 53 5.01 13.01 -1.77
C LYS A 53 6.47 13.28 -1.46
N GLU A 54 7.10 12.47 -0.60
CA GLU A 54 8.52 12.57 -0.27
C GLU A 54 9.41 12.29 -1.47
N ASN A 55 9.12 11.24 -2.25
CA ASN A 55 9.84 10.95 -3.49
C ASN A 55 9.71 12.07 -4.52
N ARG A 56 8.53 12.67 -4.67
CA ARG A 56 8.33 13.84 -5.56
C ARG A 56 9.11 15.07 -5.04
N SER A 57 9.19 15.27 -3.74
CA SER A 57 9.97 16.36 -3.12
C SER A 57 11.48 16.14 -3.23
N ALA A 58 11.95 14.91 -3.09
CA ALA A 58 13.35 14.52 -3.28
C ALA A 58 13.77 14.64 -4.75
N ALA A 59 12.90 14.24 -5.70
CA ALA A 59 13.14 14.43 -7.12
C ALA A 59 13.12 15.91 -7.56
N ALA A 60 12.43 16.79 -6.82
CA ALA A 60 12.44 18.23 -7.03
C ALA A 60 13.63 18.95 -6.35
N SER A 61 14.46 18.22 -5.59
CA SER A 61 15.64 18.78 -4.93
C SER A 61 16.77 19.03 -5.93
N ASP A 62 16.68 20.22 -6.53
CA ASP A 62 17.78 21.10 -6.89
C ASP A 62 18.80 20.58 -7.93
N MET A 63 18.40 20.65 -9.21
CA MET A 63 19.28 20.52 -10.38
C MET A 63 20.42 21.57 -10.41
N SER A 64 20.39 22.58 -9.52
CA SER A 64 21.44 23.61 -9.37
C SER A 64 22.63 23.09 -8.54
N LEU A 65 22.42 22.12 -7.64
CA LEU A 65 23.51 21.40 -6.97
C LEU A 65 24.38 20.58 -7.94
N LEU A 66 23.78 19.95 -8.96
CA LEU A 66 24.51 19.19 -10.00
C LEU A 66 25.39 20.08 -10.89
N LYS A 67 25.03 21.36 -11.08
CA LYS A 67 25.85 22.32 -11.85
C LYS A 67 27.09 22.78 -11.10
N LYS A 68 27.10 22.74 -9.75
CA LYS A 68 28.30 23.07 -8.94
C LYS A 68 29.39 21.98 -8.97
N PHE A 69 29.04 20.75 -9.35
CA PHE A 69 30.01 19.65 -9.46
C PHE A 69 30.64 19.50 -10.85
N LYS A 70 30.12 20.20 -11.87
CA LYS A 70 30.76 20.30 -13.18
C LYS A 70 31.61 21.56 -13.20
N LYS A 71 32.88 21.37 -12.81
CA LYS A 71 33.99 22.31 -12.95
C LYS A 71 34.06 22.92 -14.35
#